data_AF-A0A370LRR0-F1
#
_entry.id   AF-A0A370LRR0-F1
#
_cell.length_a   1.000
_cell.length_b   1.000
_cell.length_c   1.000
_cell.angle_alpha   90.00
_cell.angle_beta   90.00
_cell.angle_gamma   90.00
#
_symmetry.space_group_name_H-M   'P 1'
#
loop_
_entity.id
_entity.type
_entity.pdbx_description
1 polymer ?
#
loop_
_entity_poly.entity_id
_entity_poly.type
_entity_poly.pdbx_seq_one_letter_code
_entity_poly.pdbx_strand_id
1 'polypeptide(L)'
;MIEITNITKGPIQLIVKSLGKKREYNKNAENKIKGKAITVVNIPGIGSGKNIYLLEDERYTDYIDRAEKAGFIKQRKVTGLK
;
A
#
# COMPACT_ATOMS: atom_id res chain seq x y z
N MET A 1 4.75 -0.76 11.20
CA MET A 1 4.53 -1.26 9.84
C MET A 1 3.37 -2.23 9.85
N ILE A 2 2.69 -2.36 8.72
CA ILE A 2 1.55 -3.24 8.51
C ILE A 2 1.93 -4.26 7.46
N GLU A 3 1.88 -5.54 7.82
CA GLU A 3 1.99 -6.64 6.88
C GLU A 3 0.61 -6.91 6.30
N ILE A 4 0.50 -6.92 4.98
CA ILE A 4 -0.72 -7.19 4.24
C ILE A 4 -0.52 -8.46 3.41
N THR A 5 -1.41 -9.42 3.58
CA THR A 5 -1.39 -10.69 2.84
C THR A 5 -2.64 -10.80 1.98
N ASN A 6 -2.47 -10.95 0.67
CA ASN A 6 -3.56 -11.31 -0.25
C ASN A 6 -3.93 -12.78 -0.04
N ILE A 7 -5.19 -13.04 0.32
CA ILE A 7 -5.71 -14.39 0.58
C ILE A 7 -6.52 -14.95 -0.61
N THR A 8 -6.69 -14.16 -1.66
CA THR A 8 -7.40 -14.55 -2.88
C THR A 8 -6.46 -15.17 -3.93
N LYS A 9 -7.05 -15.88 -4.90
CA LYS A 9 -6.30 -16.44 -6.04
C LYS A 9 -5.84 -15.38 -7.04
N GLY A 10 -6.62 -14.31 -7.19
CA GLY A 10 -6.32 -13.21 -8.12
C GLY A 10 -5.39 -12.16 -7.52
N PRO A 11 -4.75 -11.32 -8.35
CA PRO A 11 -4.08 -10.13 -7.85
C PRO A 11 -5.11 -9.14 -7.27
N ILE A 12 -4.72 -8.41 -6.24
CA ILE A 12 -5.52 -7.33 -5.64
C ILE A 12 -4.80 -6.00 -5.84
N GLN A 13 -5.57 -4.96 -6.07
CA GLN A 13 -5.11 -3.58 -6.08
C GLN A 13 -5.60 -2.86 -4.82
N LEU A 14 -4.66 -2.34 -4.02
CA LEU A 14 -4.98 -1.58 -2.81
C LEU A 14 -4.64 -0.11 -2.99
N ILE A 15 -5.58 0.74 -2.63
CA ILE A 15 -5.42 2.18 -2.63
C ILE A 15 -4.72 2.59 -1.33
N VAL A 16 -3.52 3.13 -1.40
CA VAL A 16 -2.71 3.55 -0.24
C VAL A 16 -2.33 5.03 -0.35
N LYS A 17 -1.97 5.68 0.76
CA LYS A 17 -1.42 7.03 0.69
C LYS A 17 -0.04 6.97 0.04
N SER A 18 0.24 7.97 -0.79
CA SER A 18 1.57 8.21 -1.32
C SER A 18 2.51 8.59 -0.19
N LEU A 19 3.71 8.02 -0.19
CA LEU A 19 4.81 8.57 0.56
C LEU A 19 5.10 9.92 -0.09
N GLY A 20 4.77 11.01 0.58
CA GLY A 20 5.10 12.37 0.14
C GLY A 20 6.62 12.65 0.06
N LYS A 21 7.47 11.63 -0.11
CA LYS A 21 8.88 11.78 -0.43
C LYS A 21 8.98 12.24 -1.88
N LYS A 22 9.08 13.57 -2.03
CA LYS A 22 9.68 14.30 -3.15
C LYS A 22 9.99 13.43 -4.38
N ARG A 23 9.07 13.35 -5.33
CA ARG A 23 9.50 13.27 -6.72
C ARG A 23 9.77 14.70 -7.18
N GLU A 24 10.94 15.20 -6.81
CA GLU A 24 11.51 16.37 -7.46
C GLU A 24 11.96 15.93 -8.85
N TYR A 25 11.06 16.06 -9.82
CA TYR A 25 11.47 16.04 -11.23
C TYR A 25 11.63 17.49 -11.67
N ASN A 26 12.87 17.97 -11.66
CA ASN A 26 13.23 19.33 -11.99
C ASN A 26 13.64 19.39 -13.46
N LYS A 27 13.04 20.29 -14.24
CA LYS A 27 13.62 20.82 -15.49
C LYS A 27 13.17 22.27 -15.80
N ASN A 28 12.74 23.07 -14.80
CA ASN A 28 12.11 24.42 -14.93
C ASN A 28 10.56 24.48 -14.90
N ALA A 29 9.86 23.53 -14.26
CA ALA A 29 8.40 23.62 -14.09
C ALA A 29 8.01 23.37 -12.63
N GLU A 30 7.13 24.21 -12.09
CA GLU A 30 6.68 24.21 -10.70
C GLU A 30 5.96 22.90 -10.31
N ASN A 31 6.70 21.90 -9.84
CA ASN A 31 6.13 20.69 -9.24
C ASN A 31 5.88 20.88 -7.73
N LYS A 32 4.87 21.70 -7.39
CA LYS A 32 4.33 21.80 -6.03
C LYS A 32 3.35 20.65 -5.76
N ILE A 33 3.83 19.51 -5.26
CA ILE A 33 2.92 18.50 -4.71
C ILE A 33 2.55 18.89 -3.28
N LYS A 34 1.56 19.78 -3.15
CA LYS A 34 0.88 20.10 -1.88
C LYS A 34 -0.47 19.38 -1.85
N GLY A 35 -0.45 18.08 -1.54
CA GLY A 35 -1.69 17.31 -1.37
C GLY A 35 -1.41 15.88 -0.93
N LYS A 36 -2.34 15.29 -0.16
CA LYS A 36 -2.35 13.87 0.23
C LYS A 36 -2.57 13.00 -1.01
N ALA A 37 -1.54 12.84 -1.84
CA ALA A 37 -1.61 12.02 -3.04
C ALA A 37 -1.89 10.56 -2.65
N ILE A 38 -2.69 9.88 -3.47
CA ILE A 38 -3.04 8.48 -3.31
C ILE A 38 -2.28 7.69 -4.39
N THR A 39 -1.86 6.46 -4.08
CA THR A 39 -1.23 5.54 -5.02
C THR A 39 -1.82 4.13 -4.88
N VAL A 40 -1.51 3.24 -5.81
CA VAL A 40 -2.02 1.88 -5.84
C VAL A 40 -0.88 0.89 -5.64
N VAL A 41 -1.11 -0.13 -4.80
CA VAL A 41 -0.22 -1.26 -4.60
C VAL A 41 -0.88 -2.51 -5.16
N ASN A 42 -0.19 -3.20 -6.06
CA ASN A 42 -0.63 -4.49 -6.59
C ASN A 42 -0.02 -5.62 -5.75
N ILE A 43 -0.86 -6.44 -5.11
CA ILE A 43 -0.42 -7.61 -4.35
C ILE A 43 -0.82 -8.87 -5.13
N PRO A 44 0.15 -9.67 -5.58
CA PRO A 44 -0.10 -10.94 -6.27
C PRO A 44 -1.01 -11.90 -5.47
N GLY A 45 -1.71 -12.78 -6.17
CA GLY A 45 -2.56 -13.81 -5.53
C GLY A 45 -1.77 -14.90 -4.82
N ILE A 46 -2.42 -15.66 -3.94
CA ILE A 46 -1.82 -16.70 -3.09
C ILE A 46 -1.00 -17.75 -3.86
N GLY A 47 -1.38 -18.06 -5.11
CA GLY A 47 -0.67 -19.04 -5.95
C GLY A 47 0.70 -18.58 -6.46
N SER A 48 1.05 -17.31 -6.29
CA SER A 48 2.30 -16.74 -6.81
C SER A 48 3.49 -16.81 -5.84
N GLY A 49 3.25 -17.17 -4.56
CA GLY A 49 4.27 -17.19 -3.51
C GLY A 49 4.82 -15.80 -3.11
N LYS A 50 4.27 -14.71 -3.66
CA LYS A 50 4.67 -13.31 -3.39
C LYS A 50 3.47 -12.43 -2.98
N ASN A 51 2.54 -13.02 -2.24
CA ASN A 51 1.26 -12.40 -1.86
C ASN A 51 1.32 -11.57 -0.56
N ILE A 52 2.52 -11.31 -0.03
CA ILE A 52 2.73 -10.52 1.19
C ILE A 52 3.37 -9.18 0.81
N TYR A 53 2.86 -8.09 1.36
CA TYR A 53 3.37 -6.73 1.18
C TYR A 53 3.53 -6.03 2.53
N LEU A 54 4.68 -5.41 2.76
CA LEU A 54 4.95 -4.59 3.94
C LEU A 54 4.63 -3.13 3.63
N LEU A 55 3.62 -2.59 4.31
CA LEU A 55 3.17 -1.22 4.19
C LEU A 55 3.61 -0.40 5.40
N GLU A 56 4.13 0.80 5.17
CA GLU A 56 4.41 1.77 6.24
C GLU A 56 3.10 2.29 6.85
N ASP A 57 3.04 2.49 8.17
CA ASP A 57 1.81 2.90 8.86
C ASP A 57 1.26 4.24 8.34
N GLU A 58 2.14 5.16 7.94
CA GLU A 58 1.79 6.46 7.37
C GLU A 58 1.03 6.35 6.03
N ARG A 59 1.23 5.24 5.31
CA ARG A 59 0.59 4.99 4.02
C ARG A 59 -0.82 4.42 4.14
N TYR A 60 -1.26 4.12 5.36
CA TYR A 60 -2.53 3.48 5.62
C TYR A 60 -3.73 4.31 5.17
N THR A 61 -4.74 3.63 4.63
CA THR A 61 -6.03 4.17 4.20
C THR A 61 -7.16 3.29 4.74
N ASP A 62 -8.36 3.86 4.84
CA ASP A 62 -9.58 3.14 5.21
C ASP A 62 -10.00 2.10 4.15
N TYR A 63 -9.52 2.21 2.91
CA TYR A 63 -9.71 1.19 1.88
C TYR A 63 -9.09 -0.15 2.26
N ILE A 64 -8.01 -0.14 3.05
CA ILE A 64 -7.37 -1.38 3.54
C ILE A 64 -8.28 -2.08 4.55
N ASP A 65 -8.89 -1.34 5.49
CA ASP A 65 -9.87 -1.90 6.43
C ASP A 65 -11.05 -2.54 5.70
N ARG A 66 -11.56 -1.87 4.64
CA ARG A 66 -12.66 -2.39 3.83
C ARG A 66 -12.26 -3.68 3.11
N ALA A 67 -11.05 -3.73 2.55
CA ALA A 67 -10.54 -4.91 1.87
C ALA A 67 -10.35 -6.11 2.82
N GLU A 68 -9.92 -5.87 4.06
CA GLU A 68 -9.84 -6.92 5.09
C GLU A 68 -11.24 -7.41 5.49
N LYS A 69 -12.17 -6.50 5.78
CA LYS A 69 -13.55 -6.85 6.15
C LYS A 69 -14.29 -7.60 5.04
N ALA A 70 -13.98 -7.30 3.77
CA ALA A 70 -14.52 -8.00 2.63
C ALA A 70 -13.87 -9.38 2.38
N GLY A 71 -12.86 -9.77 3.17
CA GLY A 71 -12.19 -11.06 3.05
C GLY A 71 -11.24 -11.17 1.86
N PHE A 72 -10.73 -10.05 1.34
CA PHE A 72 -9.76 -10.05 0.24
C PHE A 72 -8.31 -10.13 0.74
N ILE A 73 -8.04 -9.53 1.89
CA ILE A 73 -6.71 -9.48 2.51
C ILE A 73 -6.80 -9.83 3.99
N LYS A 74 -5.65 -10.17 4.58
CA LYS A 74 -5.42 -10.21 6.02
C LYS A 74 -4.32 -9.22 6.36
N GLN A 75 -4.48 -8.42 7.42
CA GLN A 75 -3.42 -7.54 7.88
C GLN A 75 -2.96 -7.84 9.31
N ARG A 76 -1.70 -7.50 9.59
CA ARG A 76 -1.06 -7.67 10.90
C ARG A 76 -0.12 -6.51 11.17
N LYS A 77 -0.19 -5.93 12.37
CA LYS A 77 0.82 -4.97 12.83
C LYS A 77 2.14 -5.69 13.10
N VAL A 78 3.22 -5.17 12.54
CA VAL A 78 4.58 -5.64 12.77
C VAL A 78 5.35 -4.55 13.52
N THR A 79 5.63 -4.84 14.78
CA THR A 79 6.50 -4.06 15.68
C THR A 79 7.74 -4.90 15.95
N GLY A 80 8.88 -4.58 15.32
CA GLY A 80 10.11 -5.34 15.60
C GLY A 80 11.18 -5.41 14.52
N LEU A 81 11.09 -4.69 13.40
CA LEU A 81 12.24 -4.51 12.52
C LEU A 81 13.21 -3.52 13.18
N LYS A 82 14.08 -4.05 14.06
CA LYS A 82 15.31 -3.39 14.50
C LYS A 82 16.35 -3.44 13.39
#